data_AF-A0A961NMC6-F1
#
_entry.id   AF-A0A961NMC6-F1
#
_cell.length_a   1.000
_cell.length_b   1.000
_cell.length_c   1.000
_cell.angle_alpha   90.00
_cell.angle_beta   90.00
_cell.angle_gamma   90.00
#
_symmetry.space_group_name_H-M   'P 1'
#
loop_
_entity.id
_entity.type
_entity.pdbx_description
1 polymer ?
#
loop_
_entity_poly.entity_id
_entity_poly.type
_entity_poly.pdbx_seq_one_letter_code
_entity_poly.pdbx_strand_id
1 'polypeptide(L)'
;AYLQLLNDAYAHLKEQKNKELLIMYADDSVSPPSVNNFYRMMRADGIRMRQLVEAGNTYIIGPLDEYRYIPKPYFINRVTLIYGDRIAWESGDVLKTIVRVDPVGTEIQRNTFNLLWSVLDKPVTTTAKEHFND
;
A
#
# COMPACT_ATOMS: atom_id res chain seq x y z
N ALA A 1 10.12 8.85 -8.86
CA ALA A 1 10.56 8.22 -7.61
C ALA A 1 9.68 7.02 -7.26
N TYR A 2 8.38 7.20 -7.02
CA TYR A 2 7.48 6.12 -6.57
C TYR A 2 7.44 4.84 -7.44
N LEU A 3 7.44 4.95 -8.78
CA LEU A 3 7.50 3.75 -9.65
C LEU A 3 8.78 2.91 -9.47
N GLN A 4 9.93 3.56 -9.19
CA GLN A 4 11.17 2.84 -8.91
C GLN A 4 11.08 2.10 -7.57
N LEU A 5 10.40 2.69 -6.60
CA LEU A 5 10.10 2.03 -5.33
C LEU A 5 9.22 0.78 -5.53
N LEU A 6 8.15 0.89 -6.34
CA LEU A 6 7.32 -0.27 -6.66
C LEU A 6 8.12 -1.36 -7.39
N ASN A 7 9.04 -0.97 -8.27
CA ASN A 7 9.95 -1.91 -8.93
C ASN A 7 10.90 -2.62 -7.95
N ASP A 8 11.46 -1.90 -6.95
CA ASP A 8 12.24 -2.53 -5.88
C ASP A 8 11.39 -3.51 -5.07
N ALA A 9 10.20 -3.10 -4.66
CA ALA A 9 9.27 -3.95 -3.92
C ALA A 9 8.89 -5.22 -4.71
N TYR A 10 8.56 -5.08 -5.99
CA TYR A 10 8.26 -6.20 -6.88
C TYR A 10 9.46 -7.15 -7.02
N ALA A 11 10.64 -6.62 -7.35
CA ALA A 11 11.86 -7.42 -7.51
C ALA A 11 12.23 -8.17 -6.22
N HIS A 12 12.00 -7.57 -5.06
CA HIS A 12 12.26 -8.18 -3.77
C HIS A 12 11.21 -9.24 -3.40
N LEU A 13 9.94 -9.01 -3.71
CA LEU A 13 8.83 -9.91 -3.34
C LEU A 13 8.64 -11.08 -4.31
N LYS A 14 8.96 -10.94 -5.60
CA LYS A 14 8.63 -11.96 -6.63
C LYS A 14 9.21 -13.35 -6.36
N GLU A 15 10.35 -13.42 -5.68
CA GLU A 15 11.03 -14.68 -5.31
C GLU A 15 10.63 -15.20 -3.92
N GLN A 16 9.84 -14.44 -3.16
CA GLN A 16 9.47 -14.82 -1.79
C GLN A 16 8.24 -15.74 -1.76
N LYS A 17 8.22 -16.64 -0.79
CA LYS A 17 7.06 -17.51 -0.53
C LYS A 17 5.84 -16.71 -0.07
N ASN A 18 6.06 -15.70 0.77
CA ASN A 18 5.00 -14.86 1.33
C ASN A 18 5.02 -13.48 0.65
N LYS A 19 4.44 -13.41 -0.55
CA LYS A 19 4.37 -12.19 -1.36
C LYS A 19 3.29 -11.26 -0.81
N GLU A 20 3.68 -10.28 -0.01
CA GLU A 20 2.76 -9.27 0.53
C GLU A 20 3.39 -7.88 0.52
N LEU A 21 2.65 -6.92 -0.03
CA LEU A 21 2.91 -5.49 0.07
C LEU A 21 1.86 -4.85 0.97
N LEU A 22 2.29 -4.24 2.07
CA LEU A 22 1.43 -3.44 2.93
C LEU A 22 1.65 -1.96 2.62
N ILE A 23 0.55 -1.23 2.50
CA ILE A 23 0.54 0.18 2.11
C ILE A 23 -0.21 0.99 3.16
N MET A 24 0.46 1.94 3.79
CA MET A 24 -0.17 2.85 4.75
C MET A 24 -0.36 4.23 4.12
N TYR A 25 -1.49 4.85 4.45
CA TYR A 25 -1.85 6.20 4.08
C TYR A 25 -1.94 6.45 2.57
N ALA A 26 -2.48 5.48 1.83
CA ALA A 26 -2.70 5.60 0.39
C ALA A 26 -4.01 6.33 0.06
N ASP A 27 -4.04 6.89 -1.15
CA ASP A 27 -5.23 7.47 -1.77
C ASP A 27 -5.23 7.08 -3.25
N ASP A 28 -6.13 6.16 -3.61
CA ASP A 28 -6.25 5.65 -4.98
C ASP A 28 -6.69 6.75 -5.96
N SER A 29 -7.38 7.81 -5.48
CA SER A 29 -7.93 8.87 -6.34
C SER A 29 -6.87 9.78 -6.97
N VAL A 30 -5.68 9.80 -6.37
CA VAL A 30 -4.54 10.59 -6.85
C VAL A 30 -3.45 9.72 -7.48
N SER A 31 -3.66 8.40 -7.55
CA SER A 31 -2.69 7.48 -8.14
C SER A 31 -2.68 7.61 -9.67
N PRO A 32 -1.51 7.87 -10.30
CA PRO A 32 -1.45 7.98 -11.75
C PRO A 32 -1.66 6.61 -12.42
N PRO A 33 -2.11 6.56 -13.69
CA PRO A 33 -2.36 5.29 -14.39
C PRO A 33 -1.18 4.33 -14.41
N SER A 34 0.06 4.84 -14.44
CA SER A 34 1.27 4.03 -14.39
C SER A 34 1.44 3.27 -13.08
N VAL A 35 1.05 3.87 -11.95
CA VAL A 35 1.06 3.22 -10.63
C VAL A 35 -0.04 2.16 -10.57
N ASN A 36 -1.25 2.50 -11.03
CA ASN A 36 -2.37 1.56 -11.09
C ASN A 36 -2.04 0.34 -11.95
N ASN A 37 -1.44 0.53 -13.12
CA ASN A 37 -0.98 -0.56 -13.98
C ASN A 37 0.10 -1.43 -13.32
N PHE A 38 1.02 -0.82 -12.58
CA PHE A 38 2.06 -1.56 -11.86
C PHE A 38 1.43 -2.43 -10.75
N TYR A 39 0.45 -1.89 -10.02
CA TYR A 39 -0.33 -2.63 -9.04
C TYR A 39 -1.13 -3.80 -9.63
N ARG A 40 -1.70 -3.64 -10.83
CA ARG A 40 -2.34 -4.75 -11.58
C ARG A 40 -1.33 -5.86 -11.87
N MET A 41 -0.17 -5.50 -12.43
CA MET A 41 0.91 -6.45 -12.74
C MET A 41 1.39 -7.21 -11.48
N MET A 42 1.64 -6.50 -10.38
CA MET A 42 2.07 -7.12 -9.12
C MET A 42 1.04 -8.13 -8.59
N ARG A 43 -0.26 -7.81 -8.66
CA ARG A 43 -1.34 -8.74 -8.28
C ARG A 43 -1.42 -9.95 -9.20
N ALA A 44 -1.26 -9.76 -10.51
CA ALA A 44 -1.22 -10.84 -11.48
C ALA A 44 -0.08 -11.85 -11.19
N ASP A 45 1.04 -11.38 -10.65
CA ASP A 45 2.18 -12.21 -10.22
C ASP A 45 2.03 -12.78 -8.79
N GLY A 46 0.83 -12.67 -8.22
CA GLY A 46 0.47 -13.26 -6.93
C GLY A 46 0.94 -12.47 -5.71
N ILE A 47 1.32 -11.20 -5.86
CA ILE A 47 1.64 -10.33 -4.72
C ILE A 47 0.32 -9.85 -4.10
N ARG A 48 0.06 -10.26 -2.85
CA ARG A 48 -1.10 -9.80 -2.07
C ARG A 48 -0.87 -8.36 -1.61
N MET A 49 -1.94 -7.57 -1.58
CA MET A 49 -1.87 -6.18 -1.13
C MET A 49 -2.88 -5.91 -0.02
N ARG A 50 -2.49 -5.08 0.94
CA ARG A 50 -3.39 -4.51 1.96
C ARG A 50 -3.07 -3.04 2.15
N GLN A 51 -4.12 -2.22 2.23
CA GLN A 51 -4.03 -0.77 2.19
C GLN A 51 -4.80 -0.12 3.33
N LEU A 52 -4.20 0.86 3.98
CA LEU A 52 -4.86 1.75 4.94
C LEU A 52 -5.09 3.11 4.27
N VAL A 53 -6.36 3.48 4.10
CA VAL A 53 -6.80 4.66 3.31
C VAL A 53 -7.63 5.62 4.16
N GLU A 54 -7.84 6.86 3.71
CA GLU A 54 -8.60 7.86 4.47
C GLU A 54 -10.06 7.43 4.69
N ALA A 55 -10.55 7.52 5.93
CA ALA A 55 -11.96 7.30 6.26
C ALA A 55 -12.88 8.24 5.46
N GLY A 56 -13.87 7.65 4.78
CA GLY A 56 -14.82 8.36 3.94
C GLY A 56 -14.37 8.57 2.50
N ASN A 57 -13.11 8.28 2.16
CA ASN A 57 -12.69 8.21 0.77
C ASN A 57 -13.21 6.90 0.15
N THR A 58 -14.24 7.01 -0.68
CA THR A 58 -14.88 5.86 -1.33
C THR A 58 -14.29 5.56 -2.70
N TYR A 59 -13.30 6.30 -3.17
CA TYR A 59 -12.64 5.98 -4.43
C TYR A 59 -11.62 4.87 -4.20
N ILE A 60 -12.04 3.62 -4.38
CA ILE A 60 -11.26 2.41 -4.09
C ILE A 60 -11.21 1.52 -5.32
N ILE A 61 -10.02 1.32 -5.88
CA ILE A 61 -9.85 0.60 -7.15
C ILE A 61 -9.69 -0.92 -6.92
N GLY A 62 -9.07 -1.33 -5.81
CA GLY A 62 -8.86 -2.75 -5.51
C GLY A 62 -10.05 -3.44 -4.83
N PRO A 63 -9.94 -4.76 -4.59
CA PRO A 63 -10.92 -5.51 -3.82
C PRO A 63 -11.12 -4.90 -2.43
N LEU A 64 -12.37 -4.66 -2.01
CA LEU A 64 -12.65 -3.93 -0.76
C LEU A 64 -12.06 -4.61 0.50
N ASP A 65 -11.85 -5.92 0.49
CA ASP A 65 -11.23 -6.66 1.59
C ASP A 65 -9.73 -6.36 1.76
N GLU A 66 -9.08 -5.83 0.73
CA GLU A 66 -7.71 -5.31 0.77
C GLU A 66 -7.61 -3.92 1.42
N TYR A 67 -8.69 -3.34 1.93
CA TYR A 67 -8.67 -1.97 2.49
C TYR A 67 -9.19 -1.88 3.92
N ARG A 68 -8.65 -0.94 4.70
CA ARG A 68 -9.22 -0.45 5.96
C ARG A 68 -9.10 1.07 6.06
N TYR A 69 -10.03 1.68 6.79
CA TYR A 69 -10.08 3.13 6.95
C TYR A 69 -9.25 3.62 8.14
N ILE A 70 -8.36 4.59 7.90
CA ILE A 70 -7.73 5.41 8.92
C ILE A 70 -8.63 6.61 9.20
N PRO A 71 -9.00 6.89 10.46
CA PRO A 71 -9.78 8.08 10.78
C PRO A 71 -9.09 9.34 10.26
N LYS A 72 -9.85 10.23 9.63
CA LYS A 72 -9.37 11.46 8.99
C LYS A 72 -8.36 12.28 9.83
N PRO A 73 -8.53 12.48 11.15
CA PRO A 73 -7.55 13.22 11.96
C PRO A 73 -6.15 12.60 12.04
N TYR A 74 -6.02 11.30 11.73
CA TYR A 74 -4.77 10.56 11.75
C TYR A 74 -4.27 10.20 10.35
N PHE A 75 -4.97 10.64 9.30
CA PHE A 75 -4.56 10.38 7.93
C PHE A 75 -3.72 11.54 7.39
N ILE A 76 -2.54 11.21 6.85
CA ILE A 76 -1.70 12.12 6.10
C ILE A 76 -1.29 11.38 4.84
N ASN A 77 -1.61 11.89 3.64
CA ASN A 77 -1.24 11.26 2.37
C ASN A 77 0.28 11.27 2.16
N ARG A 78 0.94 10.30 2.80
CA ARG A 78 2.39 10.05 2.84
C ARG A 78 2.57 8.54 2.84
N VAL A 79 2.60 7.98 1.63
CA VAL A 79 2.59 6.55 1.43
C VAL A 79 3.80 5.90 2.09
N THR A 80 3.53 4.89 2.91
CA THR A 80 4.55 4.02 3.50
C THR A 80 4.34 2.60 3.00
N LEU A 81 5.39 1.98 2.46
CA LEU A 81 5.40 0.60 1.98
C LEU A 81 6.15 -0.30 2.94
N ILE A 82 5.58 -1.46 3.28
CA ILE A 82 6.21 -2.49 4.10
C ILE A 82 6.19 -3.80 3.30
N TYR A 83 7.36 -4.36 2.99
CA TYR A 83 7.51 -5.53 2.13
C TYR A 83 8.80 -6.29 2.46
N GLY A 84 8.72 -7.62 2.58
CA GLY A 84 9.87 -8.43 3.02
C GLY A 84 10.49 -7.90 4.32
N ASP A 85 11.80 -7.61 4.27
CA ASP A 85 12.60 -7.02 5.35
C ASP A 85 12.82 -5.50 5.20
N ARG A 86 11.98 -4.86 4.38
CA ARG A 86 12.10 -3.46 3.99
C ARG A 86 10.88 -2.64 4.38
N ILE A 87 11.17 -1.40 4.74
CA ILE A 87 10.19 -0.33 4.83
C ILE A 87 10.65 0.84 3.97
N ALA A 88 9.71 1.48 3.29
CA ALA A 88 9.99 2.64 2.46
C ALA A 88 8.93 3.71 2.60
N TRP A 89 9.33 4.97 2.46
CA TRP A 89 8.46 6.13 2.45
C TRP A 89 9.05 7.24 1.58
N GLU A 90 8.20 8.17 1.15
CA GLU A 90 8.66 9.39 0.50
C GLU A 90 9.20 10.38 1.55
N SER A 91 10.34 11.03 1.27
CA SER A 91 10.88 12.08 2.13
C SER A 91 10.00 13.33 2.10
N GLY A 92 10.22 14.25 3.04
CA GLY A 92 9.37 15.44 3.23
C GLY A 92 9.23 16.37 2.02
N ASP A 93 10.12 16.29 1.02
CA ASP A 93 10.07 17.02 -0.24
C ASP A 93 9.42 16.24 -1.40
N VAL A 94 8.95 15.00 -1.18
CA VAL A 94 8.28 14.12 -2.18
C VAL A 94 9.16 13.75 -3.39
N LEU A 95 10.39 14.27 -3.46
CA LEU A 95 11.32 14.04 -4.57
C LEU A 95 12.22 12.82 -4.36
N LYS A 96 12.34 12.34 -3.11
CA LYS A 96 13.17 11.18 -2.78
C LYS A 96 12.34 10.12 -2.07
N THR A 97 12.71 8.89 -2.33
CA THR A 97 12.22 7.74 -1.58
C THR A 97 13.36 7.23 -0.71
N ILE A 98 13.06 6.98 0.57
CA ILE A 98 13.97 6.30 1.48
C ILE A 98 13.52 4.85 1.56
N VAL A 99 14.40 3.93 1.20
CA VAL A 99 14.22 2.49 1.46
C VAL A 99 15.19 2.12 2.57
N ARG A 100 14.65 1.59 3.67
CA ARG A 100 15.43 1.08 4.80
C ARG A 100 15.30 -0.43 4.84
N VAL A 101 16.44 -1.10 4.75
CA VAL A 101 16.56 -2.55 5.00
C VAL A 101 16.82 -2.72 6.48
N ASP A 102 15.82 -3.20 7.20
CA ASP A 102 15.86 -3.34 8.66
C ASP A 102 14.83 -4.39 9.07
N PRO A 103 15.21 -5.66 9.23
CA PRO A 103 14.27 -6.72 9.52
C PRO A 103 13.46 -6.47 10.81
N VAL A 104 14.11 -5.97 11.87
CA VAL A 104 13.47 -5.72 13.16
C VAL A 104 12.53 -4.52 13.07
N GLY A 105 13.00 -3.42 12.50
CA GLY A 105 12.18 -2.23 12.27
C GLY A 105 10.98 -2.52 11.38
N THR A 106 11.18 -3.28 10.31
CA THR A 106 10.12 -3.70 9.38
C THR A 106 9.09 -4.58 10.08
N GLU A 107 9.51 -5.50 10.94
CA GLU A 107 8.60 -6.36 11.70
C GLU A 107 7.76 -5.56 12.71
N ILE A 108 8.35 -4.56 13.39
CA ILE A 108 7.59 -3.65 14.28
C ILE A 108 6.50 -2.91 13.48
N GLN A 109 6.84 -2.43 12.28
CA GLN A 109 5.90 -1.70 11.42
C GLN A 109 4.82 -2.63 10.86
N ARG A 110 5.17 -3.86 10.48
CA ARG A 110 4.21 -4.90 10.09
C ARG A 110 3.25 -5.24 11.22
N ASN A 111 3.73 -5.36 12.45
CA ASN A 111 2.89 -5.60 13.63
C ASN A 111 1.98 -4.41 13.92
N THR A 112 2.47 -3.19 13.76
CA THR A 112 1.66 -1.97 13.87
C THR A 112 0.55 -1.95 12.81
N PHE A 113 0.89 -2.24 11.55
CA PHE A 113 -0.09 -2.38 10.47
C PHE A 113 -1.15 -3.43 10.82
N ASN A 114 -0.74 -4.62 11.27
CA ASN A 114 -1.65 -5.71 11.59
C ASN A 114 -2.58 -5.37 12.77
N LEU A 115 -2.07 -4.67 13.79
CA LEU A 115 -2.89 -4.18 14.89
C LEU A 115 -3.97 -3.22 14.37
N LEU A 116 -3.58 -2.20 13.61
CA LEU A 116 -4.51 -1.26 12.99
C LEU A 116 -5.52 -2.01 12.11
N TRP A 117 -5.05 -2.89 11.25
CA TRP A 117 -5.87 -3.70 10.35
C TRP A 117 -6.95 -4.52 11.09
N SER A 118 -6.64 -4.99 12.30
CA SER A 118 -7.56 -5.82 13.09
C SER A 118 -8.70 -5.03 13.75
N VAL A 119 -8.53 -3.71 13.92
CA VAL A 119 -9.49 -2.85 14.65
C VAL A 119 -10.17 -1.81 13.76
N LEU A 120 -9.59 -1.49 12.61
CA LEU A 120 -10.14 -0.49 11.70
C LEU A 120 -11.27 -1.07 10.85
N ASP A 121 -12.19 -0.20 10.46
CA ASP A 121 -13.34 -0.55 9.65
C ASP A 121 -12.95 -0.83 8.19
N LYS A 122 -13.67 -1.77 7.58
CA LYS A 122 -13.55 -2.10 6.15
C LYS A 122 -14.51 -1.21 5.32
N PRO A 123 -14.11 -0.74 4.13
CA PRO A 123 -15.05 -0.15 3.19
C PRO A 123 -16.09 -1.18 2.70
N VAL A 124 -17.32 -0.73 2.56
CA VAL A 124 -18.45 -1.57 2.09
C VAL A 124 -18.86 -1.25 0.65
N THR A 125 -18.43 -0.11 0.13
CA THR A 125 -18.75 0.37 -1.22
C THR A 125 -17.54 1.09 -1.83
N THR A 126 -17.56 1.26 -3.15
CA THR A 126 -16.62 2.09 -3.89
C THR A 126 -17.34 2.95 -4.92
N THR A 127 -16.81 4.13 -5.20
CA THR A 127 -17.23 5.05 -6.27
C THR A 127 -16.30 4.99 -7.49
N ALA A 128 -15.22 4.20 -7.43
CA ALA A 128 -14.33 4.00 -8.57
C ALA A 128 -15.08 3.30 -9.72
N LYS A 129 -14.81 3.73 -10.95
CA LYS A 129 -15.38 3.12 -12.17
C LYS A 129 -14.44 2.09 -12.81
N GLU A 130 -13.17 2.15 -12.46
CA GLU A 130 -12.16 1.18 -12.87
C GLU A 130 -11.76 0.34 -11.66
N HIS A 131 -11.45 -0.93 -11.91
CA HIS A 131 -10.90 -1.83 -10.92
C HIS A 131 -9.57 -2.43 -11.38
N PHE A 132 -8.80 -3.00 -10.43
CA PHE A 132 -7.55 -3.70 -10.79
C PHE A 132 -7.78 -5.06 -11.45
N ASN A 133 -9.00 -5.61 -11.33
CA ASN A 133 -9.37 -6.92 -11.86
C ASN A 133 -10.17 -6.85 -13.18
N ASP A 134 -10.46 -5.64 -13.66
CA ASP A 134 -11.00 -5.41 -15.00
C ASP A 134 -9.87 -5.50 -16.04
#